data_AF-A0AA88LQN4-F1
#
_entry.id   AF-A0AA88LQN4-F1
#
_cell.length_a   1.000
_cell.length_b   1.000
_cell.length_c   1.000
_cell.angle_alpha   90.00
_cell.angle_beta   90.00
_cell.angle_gamma   90.00
#
_symmetry.space_group_name_H-M   'P 1'
#
loop_
_entity.id
_entity.type
_entity.pdbx_description
1 polymer ?
#
loop_
_entity_poly.entity_id
_entity_poly.type
_entity_poly.pdbx_seq_one_letter_code
_entity_poly.pdbx_strand_id
1 'polypeptide(L)' 'MSSLPGKESSAQHASYVGPYRLEKTLGKGQTGLVKLGVHCVTCQKVAIKIVNREKLSETVLMK' A
#
# COMPACT_ATOMS: atom_id res chain seq x y z
N MET A 1 14.16 -32.28 -21.54
CA MET A 1 13.48 -32.46 -20.23
C MET A 1 14.44 -31.94 -19.18
N SER A 2 14.25 -30.89 -18.39
CA SER A 2 13.24 -29.83 -18.27
C SER A 2 13.80 -28.92 -17.18
N SER A 3 14.53 -27.86 -17.52
CA SER A 3 15.01 -26.88 -16.53
C SER A 3 14.06 -25.69 -16.56
N LEU A 4 13.04 -25.72 -15.70
CA LEU A 4 12.18 -24.57 -15.45
C LEU A 4 12.85 -23.64 -14.43
N PRO A 5 12.74 -22.31 -14.60
CA PRO A 5 13.42 -21.33 -13.78
C PRO A 5 12.67 -21.18 -12.45
N GLY A 6 13.35 -21.46 -11.34
CA GLY A 6 12.90 -21.06 -10.01
C GLY A 6 12.94 -19.55 -9.92
N LYS A 7 11.85 -18.91 -10.35
CA LYS A 7 11.61 -17.48 -10.25
C LYS A 7 11.84 -17.08 -8.79
N GLU A 8 12.96 -16.41 -8.55
CA GLU A 8 13.26 -15.68 -7.33
C GLU A 8 12.21 -14.57 -7.24
N SER A 9 11.02 -14.95 -6.78
CA SER A 9 9.95 -14.01 -6.51
C SER A 9 10.42 -13.28 -5.28
N SER A 10 11.12 -12.15 -5.52
CA SER A 10 11.41 -11.12 -4.56
C SER A 10 10.31 -11.16 -3.52
N ALA A 11 10.62 -11.64 -2.31
CA ALA A 11 9.71 -11.61 -1.20
C ALA A 11 9.47 -10.13 -0.93
N GLN A 12 8.57 -9.53 -1.70
CA GLN A 12 8.15 -8.16 -1.57
C GLN A 12 7.50 -8.15 -0.21
N HIS A 13 8.27 -7.72 0.78
CA HIS A 13 7.91 -7.72 2.17
C HIS A 13 6.52 -7.10 2.26
N ALA A 14 5.51 -7.95 2.44
CA ALA A 14 4.13 -7.52 2.35
C ALA A 14 3.93 -6.49 3.44
N SER A 15 3.61 -5.25 3.04
CA SER A 15 3.42 -4.17 3.99
C SER A 15 2.00 -4.25 4.53
N TYR A 16 1.82 -4.10 5.84
CA TYR A 16 0.51 -4.17 6.49
C TYR A 16 0.20 -2.86 7.21
N VAL A 17 -1.08 -2.51 7.25
CA VAL A 17 -1.62 -1.40 8.06
C VAL A 17 -2.87 -1.93 8.74
N GLY A 18 -2.79 -2.17 10.06
CA GLY A 18 -3.85 -2.86 10.79
C GLY A 18 -4.20 -4.21 10.10
N PRO A 19 -5.50 -4.53 9.93
CA PRO A 19 -5.93 -5.81 9.34
C PRO A 19 -5.90 -5.82 7.81
N TYR A 20 -5.18 -4.88 7.17
CA TYR A 20 -5.12 -4.77 5.71
C TYR A 20 -3.70 -5.02 5.20
N ARG A 21 -3.60 -5.90 4.21
CA ARG A 21 -2.39 -6.07 3.40
C ARG A 21 -2.36 -5.01 2.31
N LEU A 22 -1.25 -4.26 2.22
CA LEU A 22 -1.03 -3.29 1.16
C LEU A 22 -0.55 -4.00 -0.11
N GLU A 23 -1.16 -3.64 -1.24
CA GLU A 23 -0.81 -4.13 -2.57
C GLU A 23 -0.28 -2.99 -3.45
N LYS A 24 -0.66 -2.99 -4.73
CA LYS A 24 -0.22 -2.00 -5.71
C LYS A 24 -0.64 -0.58 -5.34
N THR A 25 0.14 0.38 -5.82
CA THR A 25 -0.21 1.80 -5.75
C THR A 25 -1.34 2.09 -6.73
N LEU A 26 -2.39 2.76 -6.26
CA LEU A 26 -3.51 3.24 -7.07
C LEU A 26 -3.30 4.68 -7.53
N GLY A 27 -2.59 5.49 -6.75
CA GLY A 27 -2.30 6.88 -7.13
C GLY A 27 -1.26 7.55 -6.23
N LYS A 28 -0.58 8.56 -6.78
CA LYS A 28 0.31 9.47 -6.06
C LYS A 28 -0.23 10.88 -6.27
N GLY A 29 -0.55 11.58 -5.20
CA GLY A 29 -1.06 12.95 -5.24
C GLY A 29 -0.32 13.86 -4.27
N GLN A 30 -0.66 15.15 -4.31
CA GLN A 30 -0.07 16.16 -3.42
C GLN A 30 -0.24 15.82 -1.94
N THR A 31 -1.41 15.29 -1.56
CA THR A 31 -1.74 14.98 -0.16
C THR A 31 -1.26 13.60 0.29
N GLY A 32 -0.67 12.79 -0.60
CA GLY A 32 -0.12 11.50 -0.22
C GLY A 32 -0.18 10.42 -1.30
N LEU A 33 0.09 9.19 -0.86
CA LEU A 33 0.12 7.97 -1.66
C LEU A 33 -1.15 7.16 -1.41
N VAL A 34 -1.83 6.68 -2.45
CA VAL A 34 -2.97 5.77 -2.31
C VAL A 34 -2.56 4.38 -2.78
N LYS A 35 -2.71 3.37 -1.93
CA LYS A 35 -2.51 1.96 -2.27
C LYS A 35 -3.81 1.17 -2.18
N LEU A 36 -3.90 0.09 -2.93
CA LEU A 36 -4.93 -0.92 -2.75
C LEU A 36 -4.63 -1.69 -1.46
N GLY A 37 -5.62 -1.79 -0.58
CA GLY A 37 -5.57 -2.64 0.61
C GLY A 37 -6.57 -3.79 0.48
N VAL A 38 -6.22 -4.96 1.00
CA VAL A 38 -7.13 -6.11 1.10
C VAL A 38 -7.25 -6.51 2.57
N HIS A 39 -8.48 -6.53 3.09
CA HIS A 39 -8.74 -6.97 4.46
C HIS A 39 -8.41 -8.47 4.61
N CYS A 40 -7.59 -8.84 5.59
CA CYS A 40 -7.02 -10.19 5.68
C CYS A 40 -8.06 -11.30 5.89
N VAL A 41 -9.21 -10.99 6.49
CA VAL A 41 -10.25 -11.98 6.80
C VAL A 41 -11.39 -11.97 5.79
N THR A 42 -11.85 -10.78 5.40
CA THR A 42 -13.06 -10.62 4.56
C THR A 42 -12.73 -10.48 3.08
N CYS A 43 -11.44 -10.37 2.73
CA CYS A 43 -10.96 -10.16 1.37
C CYS A 43 -11.51 -8.89 0.69
N GLN A 44 -12.11 -7.97 1.45
CA GLN A 44 -12.65 -6.72 0.91
C GLN A 44 -11.50 -5.80 0.46
N LYS A 45 -11.66 -5.24 -0.74
CA LYS A 45 -10.72 -4.31 -1.35
C LYS A 45 -11.07 -2.88 -0.95
N VAL A 46 -10.08 -2.14 -0.47
CA VAL A 46 -10.22 -0.75 -0.05
C VAL A 46 -9.09 0.12 -0.61
N ALA A 47 -9.29 1.42 -0.71
CA ALA A 47 -8.22 2.37 -0.99
C ALA A 47 -7.65 2.92 0.32
N ILE A 48 -6.35 2.75 0.55
CA ILE A 48 -5.64 3.24 1.74
C ILE A 48 -4.80 4.46 1.33
N LYS A 49 -5.15 5.64 1.86
CA LYS A 49 -4.37 6.87 1.67
C LYS A 49 -3.32 6.99 2.79
N ILE A 50 -2.06 6.96 2.39
CA ILE A 50 -0.88 7.08 3.24
C ILE A 50 -0.38 8.52 3.10
N VAL A 51 -0.37 9.24 4.21
CA VAL A 51 -0.04 10.66 4.27
C VAL A 51 1.26 10.82 5.03
N ASN A 52 2.26 11.49 4.44
CA ASN A 52 3.48 11.85 5.18
C ASN A 52 3.16 13.09 6.05
N ARG A 53 3.22 12.92 7.37
CA ARG A 53 2.96 13.98 8.35
C ARG A 53 3.89 15.18 8.18
N GLU A 54 5.15 14.96 7.81
CA GLU A 54 6.13 16.03 7.59
C GLU A 54 5.80 16.90 6.37
N LYS A 55 5.06 16.33 5.40
CA LYS A 55 4.69 17.02 4.15
C LYS A 55 3.33 17.72 4.25
N LEU A 56 2.61 17.56 5.36
CA LEU A 56 1.46 18.41 5.65
C LEU A 56 1.94 19.70 6.29
N SER A 57 1.61 20.82 5.67
CA SER A 57 1.72 22.11 6.34
C SER A 57 0.65 22.25 7.42
N GLU A 58 0.93 23.04 8.46
CA GLU A 58 -0.02 23.33 9.55
C GLU A 58 -1.35 23.88 9.04
N THR A 59 -1.34 24.64 7.95
CA THR A 59 -2.53 25.23 7.32
C THR A 59 -3.54 24.19 6.80
N VAL A 60 -3.09 22.97 6.47
CA VAL A 60 -3.98 21.86 6.07
C VAL A 60 -4.45 21.05 7.29
N LEU A 61 -3.68 21.07 8.38
CA LEU A 61 -3.95 20.31 9.59
C LEU A 61 -4.92 21.01 10.56
N MET A 62 -4.97 22.34 10.53
CA MET A 62 -5.80 23.17 11.44
C MET A 62 -7.14 23.64 10.85
N LYS A 63 -7.72 22.89 9.92
CA LYS A 63 -9.00 23.25 9.29
C LYS A 63 -10.17 22.43 9.82
#